data_AF-X0YGA3-F1
#
_entry.id   AF-X0YGA3-F1
#
_cell.length_a   1.000
_cell.length_b   1.000
_cell.length_c   1.000
_cell.angle_alpha   90.00
_cell.angle_beta   90.00
_cell.angle_gamma   90.00
#
_symmetry.space_group_name_H-M   'P 1'
#
loop_
_entity.id
_entity.type
_entity.pdbx_description
1 polymer ?
#
loop_
_entity_poly.entity_id
_entity_poly.type
_entity_poly.pdbx_seq_one_letter_code
_entity_poly.pdbx_strand_id
1 'polypeptide(L)' 'MAKIKKEELEQVVAVKNKLDSVVAEIGVLETQKHALLHKVAEVNEKLAEEKKNLEESYGKISIDLETGEYKEIKEEE' A
#
# COMPACT_ATOMS: atom_id res chain seq x y z
N MET A 1 -20.75 -46.86 14.29
CA MET A 1 -20.00 -45.60 14.05
C MET A 1 -19.74 -44.94 15.38
N ALA A 2 -18.50 -44.60 15.69
CA ALA A 2 -18.16 -43.83 16.89
C ALA A 2 -18.44 -42.33 16.64
N LYS A 3 -18.84 -41.61 17.69
CA LYS A 3 -19.07 -40.15 17.68
C LYS A 3 -18.39 -39.53 18.90
N ILE A 4 -17.86 -38.31 18.73
CA ILE A 4 -17.39 -37.49 19.85
C ILE A 4 -18.57 -36.96 20.67
N LYS A 5 -18.30 -36.44 21.87
CA LYS A 5 -19.32 -35.81 22.69
C LYS A 5 -19.80 -34.51 22.03
N LYS A 6 -21.06 -34.16 22.31
CA LYS A 6 -21.67 -32.94 21.77
C LYS A 6 -20.88 -31.69 22.17
N GLU A 7 -20.43 -31.62 23.42
CA GLU A 7 -19.66 -30.50 23.96
C GLU A 7 -18.30 -30.34 23.25
N GLU A 8 -17.63 -31.45 22.95
CA GLU A 8 -16.36 -31.45 22.20
C GLU A 8 -16.58 -30.93 20.77
N LEU A 9 -17.67 -31.37 20.13
CA LEU A 9 -18.04 -30.89 18.80
C LEU A 9 -18.36 -29.38 18.82
N GLU A 10 -19.13 -28.91 19.80
CA GLU A 10 -19.48 -27.49 19.95
C GLU A 10 -18.22 -26.62 20.13
N GLN A 11 -17.25 -27.07 20.93
CA GLN A 11 -15.98 -26.36 21.11
C GLN A 11 -15.18 -26.29 19.81
N VAL A 12 -15.04 -27.40 19.09
CA VAL A 12 -14.31 -27.45 17.83
C VAL A 12 -14.95 -26.55 16.77
N VAL A 13 -16.28 -26.58 16.64
CA VAL A 13 -17.02 -25.72 15.71
C VAL A 13 -16.85 -24.24 16.09
N ALA A 14 -16.92 -23.90 17.36
CA ALA A 14 -16.74 -22.51 17.81
C ALA A 14 -15.33 -21.98 17.48
N VAL A 15 -14.28 -22.77 17.69
CA VAL A 15 -12.90 -22.40 17.34
C VAL A 15 -12.73 -22.31 15.82
N LYS A 16 -13.32 -23.24 15.05
CA LYS A 16 -13.27 -23.21 13.58
C LYS A 16 -13.92 -21.96 13.01
N ASN A 17 -15.09 -21.57 13.53
CA ASN A 17 -15.79 -20.36 13.09
C ASN A 17 -14.95 -19.10 13.37
N LYS A 18 -14.30 -19.03 14.54
CA LYS A 18 -13.38 -17.93 14.85
C LYS A 18 -12.20 -17.87 13.88
N LEU A 19 -11.60 -19.01 13.56
CA LEU A 19 -10.52 -19.09 12.57
C LEU A 19 -10.99 -18.57 11.21
N ASP A 20 -12.18 -18.97 10.77
CA ASP A 20 -12.75 -18.53 9.49
C ASP A 20 -12.99 -17.02 9.45
N SER A 21 -13.48 -16.44 10.55
CA SER A 21 -13.64 -14.99 10.67
C SER A 21 -12.30 -14.27 10.56
N VAL A 22 -11.26 -14.74 11.26
CA VAL A 22 -9.92 -14.12 11.21
C VAL A 22 -9.33 -14.20 9.80
N VAL A 23 -9.49 -15.34 9.11
CA VAL A 23 -9.01 -15.49 7.72
C VAL A 23 -9.76 -14.55 6.77
N ALA A 24 -11.08 -14.38 6.96
CA ALA A 24 -11.85 -13.43 6.16
C ALA A 24 -11.41 -11.98 6.40
N GLU A 25 -11.15 -11.59 7.66
CA GLU A 25 -10.61 -10.27 8.01
C GLU A 25 -9.25 -10.02 7.35
N ILE A 26 -8.37 -11.02 7.33
CA ILE A 26 -7.08 -10.95 6.62
C ILE A 26 -7.31 -10.68 5.12
N GLY A 27 -8.23 -11.40 4.47
CA GLY A 27 -8.53 -11.18 3.05
C GLY A 27 -9.04 -9.77 2.74
N VAL A 28 -9.82 -9.17 3.65
CA VAL A 28 -10.25 -7.77 3.52
C VAL A 28 -9.05 -6.83 3.62
N LEU A 29 -8.18 -7.02 4.61
CA LEU A 29 -6.98 -6.20 4.79
C LEU A 29 -6.02 -6.30 3.59
N GLU A 30 -5.85 -7.50 3.03
CA GLU A 30 -5.03 -7.70 1.83
C GLU A 30 -5.57 -6.96 0.61
N THR A 31 -6.89 -6.99 0.43
CA THR A 31 -7.56 -6.23 -0.65
C THR A 31 -7.36 -4.72 -0.47
N GLN A 32 -7.53 -4.23 0.76
CA GLN A 32 -7.29 -2.81 1.09
C GLN A 32 -5.84 -2.40 0.85
N LYS A 33 -4.88 -3.25 1.28
CA LYS A 33 -3.45 -3.04 1.03
C LYS A 33 -3.15 -2.94 -0.46
N HIS A 34 -3.69 -3.84 -1.28
CA HIS A 34 -3.49 -3.81 -2.72
C HIS A 34 -4.01 -2.50 -3.35
N ALA A 35 -5.21 -2.05 -2.95
CA ALA A 35 -5.76 -0.78 -3.41
C ALA A 35 -4.87 0.41 -3.05
N LEU A 36 -4.30 0.44 -1.84
CA LEU A 36 -3.35 1.46 -1.42
C LEU A 36 -2.04 1.41 -2.22
N LEU A 37 -1.51 0.22 -2.49
CA LEU A 37 -0.30 0.05 -3.30
C LEU A 37 -0.50 0.56 -4.74
N HIS A 38 -1.67 0.31 -5.33
CA HIS A 38 -2.01 0.89 -6.65
C HIS A 38 -2.05 2.43 -6.59
N LYS A 39 -2.63 3.00 -5.53
CA LYS A 39 -2.66 4.46 -5.35
C LYS A 39 -1.26 5.06 -5.16
N VAL A 40 -0.37 4.36 -4.46
CA VAL A 40 1.05 4.76 -4.33
C VAL A 40 1.71 4.83 -5.70
N ALA A 41 1.50 3.83 -6.56
CA ALA A 41 2.03 3.84 -7.92
C ALA A 41 1.50 5.03 -8.73
N GLU A 42 0.19 5.29 -8.69
CA GLU A 42 -0.42 6.44 -9.39
C GLU A 42 0.15 7.79 -8.92
N VAL A 43 0.34 7.97 -7.61
CA VAL A 43 0.90 9.22 -7.07
C VAL A 43 2.36 9.38 -7.45
N ASN A 44 3.14 8.30 -7.46
CA ASN A 44 4.54 8.34 -7.90
C ASN A 44 4.66 8.70 -9.38
N GLU A 45 3.77 8.18 -10.23
CA GLU A 45 3.74 8.52 -11.66
C GLU A 45 3.44 10.01 -11.86
N LYS A 46 2.42 10.55 -11.19
CA LYS A 46 2.10 11.98 -11.22
C LYS A 46 3.26 12.84 -10.72
N LEU A 47 3.93 12.43 -9.64
CA LEU A 47 5.10 13.15 -9.14
C LEU A 47 6.25 13.17 -10.15
N ALA A 48 6.47 12.07 -10.88
CA ALA A 48 7.47 12.02 -11.94
C ALA A 48 7.10 12.91 -13.13
N GLU A 49 5.82 12.94 -13.52
CA GLU A 49 5.31 13.84 -14.56
C GLU A 49 5.50 15.31 -14.17
N GLU A 50 5.13 15.70 -12.95
CA GLU A 50 5.33 17.07 -12.45
C GLU A 50 6.82 17.46 -12.43
N LYS A 51 7.70 16.55 -11.99
CA LYS A 51 9.15 16.79 -12.04
C LYS A 51 9.63 17.04 -13.46
N LYS A 52 9.17 16.23 -14.42
CA LYS A 52 9.52 16.41 -15.83
C LYS A 52 9.02 17.76 -16.37
N ASN A 53 7.79 18.15 -16.06
CA ASN A 53 7.23 19.44 -16.46
C ASN A 53 8.07 20.62 -15.94
N LEU A 54 8.55 20.51 -14.70
CA LEU A 54 9.46 21.51 -14.10
C LEU A 54 10.84 21.51 -14.75
N GLU A 55 11.40 20.34 -15.06
CA GLU A 55 12.67 20.23 -15.79
C GLU A 55 12.58 20.81 -17.22
N GLU A 56 11.45 20.64 -17.91
CA GLU A 56 11.21 21.25 -19.22
C GLU A 56 11.15 22.79 -19.15
N SER A 57 10.71 23.33 -18.02
CA SER A 57 10.55 24.78 -17.81
C SER A 57 11.82 25.46 -17.30
N TYR A 58 12.59 24.78 -16.45
CA TYR A 58 13.71 25.37 -15.71
C TYR A 58 15.05 24.66 -15.93
N GLY A 59 15.10 23.62 -16.76
CA GLY A 59 16.29 22.77 -16.92
C GLY A 59 16.48 21.81 -15.74
N LYS A 60 17.64 21.16 -15.65
CA LYS A 60 17.94 20.28 -14.50
C LYS A 60 18.02 21.12 -13.23
N ILE A 61 17.02 21.00 -12.37
CA ILE A 61 16.92 21.75 -11.10
C ILE A 61 16.68 20.81 -9.92
N SER A 62 17.26 21.16 -8.77
CA SER A 62 16.93 20.57 -7.47
C SER A 62 15.98 21.52 -6.76
N ILE A 63 14.84 21.01 -6.29
CA ILE A 63 13.82 21.81 -5.60
C ILE A 63 13.82 21.44 -4.12
N ASP A 64 13.89 22.45 -3.26
CA ASP A 64 13.61 22.32 -1.83
C ASP A 64 12.10 22.26 -1.62
N LEU A 65 11.60 21.15 -1.09
CA LEU A 65 10.16 20.93 -0.93
C LEU A 65 9.57 21.68 0.28
N GLU A 66 10.39 22.21 1.17
CA GLU A 66 9.96 22.97 2.35
C GLU A 66 9.85 24.47 2.03
N THR A 67 10.79 25.00 1.26
CA THR A 67 10.85 26.43 0.91
C THR A 67 10.37 26.75 -0.50
N GLY A 68 10.35 25.76 -1.40
CA GLY A 68 10.05 25.94 -2.83
C GLY A 68 11.20 26.55 -3.64
N GLU A 69 12.36 26.79 -3.02
CA GLU A 69 13.53 27.31 -3.72
C GLU A 69 14.12 26.24 -4.65
N TYR A 70 14.49 26.63 -5.88
CA TYR A 70 15.17 25.73 -6.81
C TYR A 70 16.62 26.17 -7.05
N LYS A 71 17.50 25.19 -7.27
CA LYS A 71 18.89 25.38 -7.66
C LYS A 71 19.16 24.64 -8.95
N GLU A 72 19.80 25.30 -9.91
CA GLU A 72 20.27 24.64 -11.14
C GLU A 72 21.33 23.59 -10.79
N ILE A 73 21.16 22.38 -11.33
CA ILE A 73 22.15 21.32 -11.26
C ILE A 73 23.01 21.46 -12.51
N LYS A 74 24.23 21.97 -12.33
CA LYS A 74 25.24 21.93 -13.40
C LYS A 74 25.73 20.50 -13.53
N GLU A 75 25.61 19.90 -14.71
CA GLU A 75 26.38 18.70 -15.02
C GLU A 75 27.86 19.11 -15.08
N GLU A 76 28.68 18.61 -14.17
CA GLU A 76 30.13 18.63 -14.35
C GLU A 76 30.46 17.59 -15.43
N GLU A 77 31.11 18.04 -16.52
CA GLU A 77 31.67 17.22 -17.60
C GLU A 77 32.66 16.16 -17.10
#